data_AF-A0A8T6F460-F1
#
_entry.id   AF-A0A8T6F460-F1
#
_cell.length_a   1.000
_cell.length_b   1.000
_cell.length_c   1.000
_cell.angle_alpha   90.00
_cell.angle_beta   90.00
_cell.angle_gamma   90.00
#
_symmetry.space_group_name_H-M   'P 1'
#
loop_
_entity.id
_entity.type
_entity.pdbx_description
1 polymer ?
#
loop_
_entity_poly.entity_id
_entity_poly.type
_entity_poly.pdbx_seq_one_letter_code
_entity_poly.pdbx_strand_id
1 'polypeptide(L)'
;MAASTVTRPATRTGGLALMAAVILMLFSAVFHPGGWLVGEPVDQTDFAETLRVMGDYASLAHLVTMLGIVGMLLYSYSFITLWRVPQQSGLVGSSLRLGILSSLFGWGLYIIAMGMRHMTIHLMQRSMEAGADQALFQALALNIYAAMAGIVLALVAVYPVSSILIGIGVASRLRSMDITKLASYGLALMGVAAGINFLLLQHVPDIGPETLLLNNNYLLFFGSFCLFIIGLAMYRGRSELSSED
;
A
#
# COMPACT_ATOMS: atom_id res chain seq x y z
N MET A 1 -40.28 7.33 -22.44
CA MET A 1 -39.62 6.34 -21.56
C MET A 1 -38.31 6.94 -21.10
N ALA A 2 -38.23 7.37 -19.84
CA ALA A 2 -36.96 7.81 -19.28
C ALA A 2 -36.11 6.55 -19.02
N ALA A 3 -34.89 6.52 -19.55
CA ALA A 3 -33.92 5.49 -19.22
C ALA A 3 -33.69 5.53 -17.71
N SER A 4 -34.02 4.46 -16.99
CA SER A 4 -33.55 4.31 -15.62
C SER A 4 -32.04 4.15 -15.69
N THR A 5 -31.31 5.23 -15.41
CA THR A 5 -29.90 5.13 -15.08
C THR A 5 -29.82 4.26 -13.84
N VAL A 6 -29.51 2.98 -14.02
CA VAL A 6 -29.11 2.09 -12.93
C VAL A 6 -27.81 2.67 -12.38
N THR A 7 -27.92 3.61 -11.45
CA THR A 7 -26.79 4.12 -10.69
C THR A 7 -26.25 2.94 -9.89
N ARG A 8 -25.12 2.39 -10.33
CA ARG A 8 -24.40 1.41 -9.52
C ARG A 8 -24.04 2.10 -8.20
N PRO A 9 -24.34 1.50 -7.04
CA PRO A 9 -24.02 2.11 -5.76
C PRO A 9 -22.53 2.46 -5.71
N ALA A 10 -22.19 3.67 -5.26
CA ALA A 10 -20.80 4.14 -5.22
C ALA A 10 -19.87 3.23 -4.40
N THR A 11 -20.43 2.48 -3.44
CA THR A 11 -19.72 1.46 -2.65
C THR A 11 -19.33 0.24 -3.47
N ARG A 12 -20.10 -0.15 -4.50
CA ARG A 12 -19.74 -1.26 -5.39
C ARG A 12 -18.55 -0.91 -6.27
N THR A 13 -18.52 0.31 -6.82
CA THR A 13 -17.36 0.78 -7.59
C THR A 13 -16.14 0.95 -6.70
N GLY A 14 -16.33 1.39 -5.45
CA GLY A 14 -15.28 1.38 -4.43
C GLY A 14 -14.74 -0.02 -4.14
N GLY A 15 -15.61 -1.03 -4.01
CA GLY A 15 -15.19 -2.42 -3.82
C GLY A 15 -14.35 -2.97 -4.98
N LEU A 16 -14.76 -2.69 -6.22
CA LEU A 16 -14.01 -3.07 -7.41
C LEU A 16 -12.64 -2.37 -7.47
N ALA A 17 -12.60 -1.07 -7.17
CA ALA A 17 -11.36 -0.31 -7.09
C ALA A 17 -10.42 -0.90 -6.04
N LEU A 18 -10.93 -1.33 -4.89
CA LEU A 18 -10.14 -1.94 -3.82
C LEU A 18 -9.50 -3.26 -4.26
N MET A 19 -10.29 -4.12 -4.92
CA MET A 19 -9.78 -5.37 -5.47
C MET A 19 -8.73 -5.15 -6.55
N ALA A 20 -8.97 -4.20 -7.47
CA ALA A 20 -8.02 -3.84 -8.51
C ALA A 20 -6.73 -3.25 -7.93
N ALA A 21 -6.83 -2.39 -6.92
CA ALA A 21 -5.69 -1.84 -6.20
C ALA A 21 -4.79 -2.94 -5.64
N VAL A 22 -5.38 -3.92 -4.93
CA VAL A 22 -4.64 -5.06 -4.39
C VAL A 22 -3.92 -5.82 -5.49
N ILE A 23 -4.60 -6.15 -6.60
CA ILE A 23 -4.00 -6.89 -7.72
C ILE A 23 -2.82 -6.11 -8.31
N LEU A 24 -2.99 -4.81 -8.55
CA LEU A 24 -1.92 -3.96 -9.10
C LEU A 24 -0.73 -3.86 -8.16
N MET A 25 -0.96 -3.75 -6.85
CA MET A 25 0.11 -3.69 -5.86
C MET A 25 0.86 -5.02 -5.73
N LEU A 26 0.15 -6.15 -5.77
CA LEU A 26 0.78 -7.47 -5.79
C LEU A 26 1.59 -7.67 -7.07
N PHE A 27 1.05 -7.27 -8.22
CA PHE A 27 1.78 -7.31 -9.48
C PHE A 27 3.04 -6.44 -9.44
N SER A 28 2.90 -5.19 -8.97
CA SER A 28 4.04 -4.26 -8.80
C SER A 28 5.13 -4.84 -7.90
N ALA A 29 4.75 -5.45 -6.77
CA ALA A 29 5.69 -6.06 -5.84
C ALA A 29 6.40 -7.29 -6.41
N VAL A 30 5.65 -8.18 -7.08
CA VAL A 30 6.18 -9.43 -7.63
C VAL A 30 7.13 -9.19 -8.81
N PHE A 31 6.81 -8.22 -9.66
CA PHE A 31 7.61 -7.88 -10.85
C PHE A 31 8.61 -6.74 -10.62
N HIS A 32 8.84 -6.34 -9.37
CA HIS A 32 9.84 -5.34 -9.05
C HIS A 32 11.25 -5.86 -9.39
N PRO A 33 12.06 -5.14 -10.20
CA PRO A 33 13.44 -5.52 -10.46
C PRO A 33 14.27 -5.60 -9.18
N GLY A 34 15.08 -6.65 -9.04
CA GLY A 34 15.81 -6.93 -7.79
C GLY A 34 14.95 -7.60 -6.71
N GLY A 35 13.67 -7.86 -7.01
CA GLY A 35 12.78 -8.71 -6.22
C GLY A 35 12.99 -10.20 -6.53
N TRP A 36 11.98 -11.01 -6.27
CA TRP A 36 12.10 -12.47 -6.39
C TRP A 36 12.04 -13.01 -7.83
N LEU A 37 11.30 -12.35 -8.72
CA LEU A 37 11.02 -12.88 -10.06
C LEU A 37 11.78 -12.19 -11.20
N VAL A 38 12.33 -11.00 -10.98
CA VAL A 38 12.93 -10.21 -12.06
C VAL A 38 14.33 -9.74 -11.68
N GLY A 39 15.31 -10.20 -12.45
CA GLY A 39 16.73 -9.97 -12.20
C GLY A 39 17.26 -10.87 -11.09
N GLU A 40 18.46 -10.53 -10.63
CA GLU A 40 19.05 -11.17 -9.46
C GLU A 40 18.41 -10.58 -8.20
N PRO A 41 17.97 -11.41 -7.22
CA PRO A 41 17.48 -10.91 -5.96
C PRO A 41 18.57 -10.11 -5.26
N VAL A 42 18.28 -8.86 -4.91
CA VAL A 42 19.22 -7.97 -4.21
C VAL A 42 18.69 -7.63 -2.83
N ASP A 43 19.62 -7.46 -1.89
CA ASP A 43 19.30 -6.87 -0.61
C ASP A 43 18.82 -5.42 -0.84
N GLN A 44 17.55 -5.17 -0.52
CA GLN A 44 16.92 -3.86 -0.70
C GLN A 44 17.49 -2.79 0.24
N THR A 45 18.33 -3.18 1.20
CA THR A 45 19.11 -2.27 2.05
C THR A 45 20.45 -1.87 1.41
N ASP A 46 20.93 -2.63 0.41
CA ASP A 46 22.00 -2.19 -0.48
C ASP A 46 21.41 -1.30 -1.58
N PHE A 47 21.37 -0.01 -1.28
CA PHE A 47 20.78 0.97 -2.18
C PHE A 47 21.53 1.09 -3.49
N ALA A 48 22.87 0.98 -3.49
CA ALA A 48 23.65 1.11 -4.72
C ALA A 48 23.35 -0.05 -5.68
N GLU A 49 23.33 -1.27 -5.17
CA GLU A 49 23.06 -2.45 -5.98
C GLU A 49 21.59 -2.51 -6.43
N THR A 50 20.65 -2.12 -5.56
CA THR A 50 19.23 -2.00 -5.93
C THR A 50 19.03 -1.00 -7.07
N LEU A 51 19.73 0.14 -7.04
CA LEU A 51 19.69 1.14 -8.11
C LEU A 51 20.25 0.62 -9.42
N ARG A 52 21.36 -0.13 -9.35
CA ARG A 52 22.00 -0.74 -10.52
C ARG A 52 21.01 -1.68 -11.23
N VAL A 53 20.38 -2.61 -10.51
CA VAL A 53 19.41 -3.54 -11.09
C VAL A 53 18.16 -2.82 -11.62
N MET A 54 17.66 -1.80 -10.91
CA MET A 54 16.56 -1.00 -11.44
C MET A 54 16.94 -0.23 -12.71
N GLY A 55 18.20 0.19 -12.84
CA GLY A 55 18.74 0.80 -14.07
C GLY A 55 18.78 -0.20 -15.23
N ASP A 56 19.26 -1.42 -14.98
CA ASP A 56 19.33 -2.49 -15.99
C ASP A 56 17.94 -2.87 -16.54
N TYR A 57 16.90 -2.78 -15.70
CA TYR A 57 15.51 -3.08 -16.06
C TYR A 57 14.61 -1.84 -16.04
N ALA A 58 15.13 -0.68 -16.43
CA ALA A 58 14.47 0.61 -16.19
C ALA A 58 13.04 0.75 -16.74
N SER A 59 12.73 0.24 -17.94
CA SER A 59 11.37 0.30 -18.49
C SER A 59 10.35 -0.44 -17.60
N LEU A 60 10.73 -1.63 -17.11
CA LEU A 60 9.88 -2.38 -16.19
C LEU A 60 9.81 -1.69 -14.82
N ALA A 61 10.94 -1.19 -14.30
CA ALA A 61 10.99 -0.45 -13.04
C ALA A 61 10.05 0.78 -13.06
N HIS A 62 10.03 1.54 -14.15
CA HIS A 62 9.09 2.65 -14.36
C HIS A 62 7.64 2.16 -14.39
N LEU A 63 7.35 1.09 -15.15
CA LEU A 63 6.00 0.53 -15.26
C LEU A 63 5.48 0.08 -13.91
N VAL A 64 6.22 -0.76 -13.17
CA VAL A 64 5.76 -1.28 -11.87
C VAL A 64 5.60 -0.17 -10.84
N THR A 65 6.45 0.87 -10.89
CA THR A 65 6.30 2.06 -10.04
C THR A 65 5.00 2.82 -10.35
N MET A 66 4.68 2.99 -11.65
CA MET A 66 3.44 3.64 -12.08
C MET A 66 2.20 2.81 -11.72
N LEU A 67 2.25 1.48 -11.85
CA LEU A 67 1.19 0.59 -11.38
C LEU A 67 0.98 0.71 -9.87
N GLY A 68 2.06 0.87 -9.09
CA GLY A 68 1.98 1.13 -7.66
C GLY A 68 1.26 2.44 -7.33
N ILE A 69 1.58 3.52 -8.06
CA ILE A 69 0.89 4.82 -7.90
C ILE A 69 -0.60 4.69 -8.22
N VAL A 70 -0.95 4.05 -9.35
CA VAL A 70 -2.34 3.81 -9.73
C VAL A 70 -3.07 2.96 -8.68
N GLY A 71 -2.42 1.92 -8.16
CA GLY A 71 -2.95 1.09 -7.07
C GLY A 71 -3.27 1.92 -5.82
N MET A 72 -2.38 2.83 -5.43
CA MET A 72 -2.58 3.71 -4.27
C MET A 72 -3.73 4.71 -4.47
N LEU A 73 -3.90 5.22 -5.68
CA LEU A 73 -5.06 6.07 -6.03
C LEU A 73 -6.38 5.28 -5.95
N LEU A 74 -6.39 4.03 -6.39
CA LEU A 74 -7.55 3.15 -6.29
C LEU A 74 -7.86 2.78 -4.83
N TYR A 75 -6.85 2.51 -4.00
CA TYR A 75 -7.03 2.37 -2.54
C TYR A 75 -7.70 3.63 -1.96
N SER A 76 -7.16 4.80 -2.29
CA SER A 76 -7.66 6.08 -1.79
C SER A 76 -9.13 6.30 -2.19
N TYR A 77 -9.47 6.07 -3.45
CA TYR A 77 -10.85 6.15 -3.93
C TYR A 77 -11.77 5.19 -3.15
N SER A 78 -11.37 3.94 -2.98
CA SER A 78 -12.15 2.92 -2.27
C SER A 78 -12.45 3.33 -0.83
N PHE A 79 -11.46 3.89 -0.14
CA PHE A 79 -11.62 4.33 1.25
C PHE A 79 -12.46 5.59 1.39
N ILE A 80 -12.42 6.49 0.39
CA ILE A 80 -13.36 7.60 0.28
C ILE A 80 -14.79 7.10 0.09
N THR A 81 -15.02 5.98 -0.62
CA THR A 81 -16.37 5.39 -0.69
C THR A 81 -16.81 4.83 0.67
N LEU A 82 -15.92 4.17 1.42
CA LEU A 82 -16.20 3.69 2.78
C LEU A 82 -16.50 4.83 3.76
N TRP A 83 -15.87 5.99 3.57
CA TRP A 83 -16.14 7.19 4.37
C TRP A 83 -17.61 7.64 4.30
N ARG A 84 -18.28 7.40 3.17
CA ARG A 84 -19.67 7.82 2.92
C ARG A 84 -20.71 6.91 3.54
N VAL A 85 -20.31 5.75 4.06
CA VAL A 85 -21.23 4.75 4.62
C VAL A 85 -21.76 5.23 5.98
N PRO A 86 -23.10 5.17 6.25
CA PRO A 86 -23.73 5.66 7.47
C PRO A 86 -22.99 5.27 8.74
N GLN A 87 -22.91 6.21 9.68
CA GLN A 87 -22.07 6.10 10.87
C GLN A 87 -22.78 5.33 11.98
N GLN A 88 -22.06 4.41 12.61
CA GLN A 88 -22.40 3.99 13.98
C GLN A 88 -21.98 5.12 14.94
N SER A 89 -22.79 5.43 15.94
CA SER A 89 -22.43 6.43 16.95
C SER A 89 -21.31 5.91 17.87
N GLY A 90 -20.52 6.84 18.44
CA GLY A 90 -19.48 6.53 19.42
C GLY A 90 -18.09 6.23 18.85
N LEU A 91 -17.20 5.73 19.72
CA LEU A 91 -15.78 5.53 19.44
C LEU A 91 -15.50 4.62 18.23
N VAL A 92 -16.38 3.65 18.00
CA VAL A 92 -16.29 2.69 16.91
C VAL A 92 -16.58 3.33 15.54
N GLY A 93 -17.49 4.30 15.46
CA GLY A 93 -17.69 5.08 14.23
C GLY A 93 -16.51 6.01 13.94
N SER A 94 -15.91 6.58 15.00
CA SER A 94 -14.73 7.43 14.91
C SER A 94 -13.48 6.66 14.49
N SER A 95 -13.32 5.40 14.91
CA SER A 95 -12.15 4.60 14.55
C SER A 95 -12.05 4.39 13.04
N LEU A 96 -13.15 4.04 12.36
CA LEU A 96 -13.16 3.87 10.90
C LEU A 96 -12.72 5.16 10.18
N ARG A 97 -13.23 6.33 10.62
CA ARG A 97 -12.85 7.62 10.04
C ARG A 97 -11.38 7.93 10.25
N LEU A 98 -10.89 7.82 11.48
CA LEU A 98 -9.49 8.08 11.78
C LEU A 98 -8.58 7.11 11.01
N GLY A 99 -8.95 5.84 10.91
CA GLY A 99 -8.23 4.85 10.10
C GLY A 99 -8.19 5.19 8.61
N ILE A 100 -9.32 5.66 8.04
CA ILE A 100 -9.38 6.15 6.65
C ILE A 100 -8.47 7.36 6.47
N LEU A 101 -8.55 8.38 7.33
CA LEU A 101 -7.72 9.59 7.22
C LEU A 101 -6.22 9.27 7.31
N SER A 102 -5.84 8.47 8.30
CA SER A 102 -4.45 8.03 8.47
C SER A 102 -3.95 7.23 7.28
N SER A 103 -4.80 6.40 6.67
CA SER A 103 -4.45 5.66 5.44
C SER A 103 -4.29 6.57 4.24
N LEU A 104 -5.22 7.51 4.02
CA LEU A 104 -5.14 8.47 2.92
C LEU A 104 -3.88 9.33 3.02
N PHE A 105 -3.54 9.78 4.24
CA PHE A 105 -2.30 10.48 4.50
C PHE A 105 -1.08 9.59 4.20
N GLY A 106 -1.09 8.35 4.69
CA GLY A 106 0.00 7.40 4.47
C GLY A 106 0.23 7.06 2.99
N TRP A 107 -0.85 6.80 2.24
CA TRP A 107 -0.77 6.55 0.79
C TRP A 107 -0.35 7.78 0.00
N GLY A 108 -0.77 8.98 0.42
CA GLY A 108 -0.31 10.23 -0.19
C GLY A 108 1.22 10.38 -0.10
N LEU A 109 1.80 10.13 1.08
CA LEU A 109 3.25 10.10 1.25
C LEU A 109 3.91 8.96 0.46
N TYR A 110 3.27 7.79 0.38
CA TYR A 110 3.79 6.68 -0.41
C TYR A 110 3.80 6.98 -1.92
N ILE A 111 2.80 7.70 -2.43
CA ILE A 111 2.77 8.17 -3.83
C ILE A 111 3.95 9.11 -4.09
N ILE A 112 4.26 10.02 -3.16
CA ILE A 112 5.45 10.88 -3.26
C ILE A 112 6.73 10.03 -3.30
N ALA A 113 6.84 9.03 -2.42
CA ALA A 113 7.98 8.10 -2.42
C ALA A 113 8.09 7.34 -3.76
N MET A 114 6.99 6.86 -4.33
CA MET A 114 7.01 6.23 -5.66
C MET A 114 7.40 7.21 -6.77
N GLY A 115 7.00 8.50 -6.66
CA GLY A 115 7.48 9.55 -7.56
C GLY A 115 8.99 9.76 -7.47
N MET A 116 9.55 9.74 -6.26
CA MET A 116 10.99 9.79 -6.02
C MET A 116 11.70 8.57 -6.64
N ARG A 117 11.17 7.36 -6.44
CA ARG A 117 11.67 6.13 -7.09
C ARG A 117 11.68 6.28 -8.61
N HIS A 118 10.60 6.79 -9.18
CA HIS A 118 10.50 7.00 -10.63
C HIS A 118 11.57 7.97 -11.14
N MET A 119 11.80 9.08 -10.42
CA MET A 119 12.86 10.03 -10.74
C MET A 119 14.25 9.40 -10.63
N THR A 120 14.50 8.63 -9.58
CA THR A 120 15.74 7.88 -9.37
C THR A 120 16.05 6.95 -10.55
N ILE A 121 15.07 6.17 -11.03
CA ILE A 121 15.24 5.29 -12.20
C ILE A 121 15.59 6.13 -13.44
N HIS A 122 14.92 7.27 -13.63
CA HIS A 122 15.20 8.16 -14.75
C HIS A 122 16.64 8.72 -14.72
N LEU A 123 17.11 9.15 -13.54
CA LEU A 123 18.48 9.61 -13.36
C LEU A 123 19.51 8.50 -13.61
N MET A 124 19.21 7.27 -13.19
CA MET A 124 20.06 6.10 -13.48
C MET A 124 20.17 5.85 -14.99
N GLN A 125 19.07 5.91 -15.74
CA GLN A 125 19.11 5.81 -17.21
C GLN A 125 19.96 6.92 -17.83
N ARG A 126 19.78 8.17 -17.38
CA ARG A 126 20.57 9.31 -17.86
C ARG A 126 22.06 9.15 -17.57
N SER A 127 22.41 8.54 -16.42
CA SER A 127 23.81 8.31 -16.06
C SER A 127 24.55 7.43 -17.07
N MET A 128 23.86 6.47 -17.71
CA MET A 128 24.45 5.58 -18.72
C MET A 128 24.83 6.31 -20.00
N GLU A 129 24.18 7.45 -20.28
CA GLU A 129 24.40 8.29 -21.47
C GLU A 129 25.30 9.51 -21.17
N ALA A 130 25.60 9.78 -19.89
CA ALA A 130 26.11 11.07 -19.42
C ALA A 130 27.63 11.27 -19.56
N GLY A 131 28.40 10.25 -19.92
CA GLY A 131 29.85 10.34 -20.06
C GLY A 131 30.52 10.91 -18.80
N ALA A 132 31.10 12.12 -18.90
CA ALA A 132 31.78 12.79 -17.79
C ALA A 132 30.86 13.11 -16.58
N ASP A 133 29.56 13.28 -16.80
CA ASP A 133 28.60 13.63 -15.75
C ASP A 133 27.97 12.40 -15.06
N GLN A 134 28.37 11.19 -15.45
CA GLN A 134 27.83 9.94 -14.93
C GLN A 134 27.83 9.89 -13.39
N ALA A 135 28.94 10.28 -12.76
CA ALA A 135 29.09 10.26 -11.31
C ALA A 135 28.10 11.20 -10.60
N LEU A 136 27.78 12.35 -11.20
CA LEU A 136 26.82 13.30 -10.65
C LEU A 136 25.41 12.72 -10.68
N PHE A 137 24.98 12.12 -11.80
CA PHE A 137 23.67 11.52 -11.92
C PHE A 137 23.47 10.34 -10.96
N GLN A 138 24.47 9.47 -10.81
CA GLN A 138 24.43 8.35 -9.86
C GLN A 138 24.33 8.83 -8.40
N ALA A 139 25.10 9.86 -8.03
CA ALA A 139 25.04 10.46 -6.70
C ALA A 139 23.66 11.09 -6.40
N LEU A 140 23.06 11.79 -7.37
CA LEU A 140 21.71 12.33 -7.24
C LEU A 140 20.66 11.22 -7.08
N ALA A 141 20.74 10.16 -7.90
CA ALA A 141 19.84 9.02 -7.83
C ALA A 141 19.89 8.34 -6.45
N LEU A 142 21.10 8.14 -5.91
CA LEU A 142 21.32 7.56 -4.59
C LEU A 142 20.74 8.42 -3.46
N ASN A 143 20.99 9.73 -3.48
CA ASN A 143 20.46 10.64 -2.47
C ASN A 143 18.92 10.68 -2.47
N ILE A 144 18.29 10.72 -3.65
CA ILE A 144 16.83 10.68 -3.77
C ILE A 144 16.28 9.33 -3.28
N TYR A 145 16.95 8.22 -3.61
CA TYR A 145 16.53 6.90 -3.16
C TYR A 145 16.64 6.72 -1.64
N ALA A 146 17.71 7.22 -1.03
CA ALA A 146 17.89 7.20 0.42
C ALA A 146 16.81 8.03 1.13
N ALA A 147 16.48 9.22 0.60
CA ALA A 147 15.39 10.04 1.13
C ALA A 147 14.02 9.36 0.99
N MET A 148 13.77 8.70 -0.15
CA MET A 148 12.57 7.87 -0.35
C MET A 148 12.49 6.74 0.70
N ALA A 149 13.59 6.03 0.94
CA ALA A 149 13.64 4.96 1.93
C ALA A 149 13.28 5.48 3.34
N GLY A 150 13.75 6.68 3.71
CA GLY A 150 13.36 7.35 4.94
C GLY A 150 11.86 7.62 5.05
N ILE A 151 11.21 8.07 3.97
CA ILE A 151 9.74 8.26 3.93
C ILE A 151 9.03 6.92 4.12
N VAL A 152 9.45 5.88 3.40
CA VAL A 152 8.85 4.54 3.49
C VAL A 152 8.99 3.96 4.89
N LEU A 153 10.15 4.13 5.53
CA LEU A 153 10.37 3.70 6.92
C LEU A 153 9.47 4.46 7.91
N ALA A 154 9.28 5.77 7.73
CA ALA A 154 8.36 6.53 8.57
C ALA A 154 6.90 6.03 8.43
N LEU A 155 6.51 5.60 7.24
CA LEU A 155 5.19 5.02 7.00
C LEU A 155 4.96 3.68 7.71
N VAL A 156 6.01 2.92 8.01
CA VAL A 156 5.92 1.69 8.82
C VAL A 156 5.31 1.97 10.20
N ALA A 157 5.40 3.19 10.73
CA ALA A 157 4.74 3.57 11.97
C ALA A 157 3.23 3.92 11.79
N VAL A 158 2.82 4.40 10.62
CA VAL A 158 1.45 4.89 10.35
C VAL A 158 0.51 3.77 9.90
N TYR A 159 1.01 2.85 9.07
CA TYR A 159 0.23 1.71 8.54
C TYR A 159 -0.37 0.79 9.62
N PRO A 160 0.35 0.42 10.70
CA PRO A 160 -0.17 -0.39 11.79
C PRO A 160 -1.43 0.20 12.40
N VAL A 161 -1.36 1.46 12.81
CA VAL A 161 -2.45 2.18 13.47
C VAL A 161 -3.66 2.26 12.55
N SER A 162 -3.42 2.62 11.29
CA SER A 162 -4.49 2.73 10.29
C SER A 162 -5.20 1.38 10.07
N SER A 163 -4.44 0.30 9.93
CA SER A 163 -4.97 -1.06 9.71
C SER A 163 -5.79 -1.55 10.90
N ILE A 164 -5.35 -1.28 12.13
CA ILE A 164 -6.10 -1.58 13.36
C ILE A 164 -7.44 -0.85 13.35
N LEU A 165 -7.41 0.45 13.13
CA LEU A 165 -8.61 1.31 13.17
C LEU A 165 -9.62 0.94 12.09
N ILE A 166 -9.15 0.67 10.87
CA ILE A 166 -9.99 0.21 9.76
C ILE A 166 -10.57 -1.18 10.05
N GLY A 167 -9.72 -2.13 10.45
CA GLY A 167 -10.16 -3.50 10.71
C GLY A 167 -11.24 -3.58 11.79
N ILE A 168 -11.03 -2.89 12.91
CA ILE A 168 -12.03 -2.80 14.00
C ILE A 168 -13.29 -2.06 13.52
N GLY A 169 -13.12 -0.92 12.83
CA GLY A 169 -14.23 -0.08 12.36
C GLY A 169 -15.09 -0.75 11.28
N VAL A 170 -14.53 -1.62 10.45
CA VAL A 170 -15.30 -2.43 9.49
C VAL A 170 -15.95 -3.61 10.23
N ALA A 171 -15.22 -4.30 11.11
CA ALA A 171 -15.72 -5.48 11.81
C ALA A 171 -16.97 -5.19 12.67
N SER A 172 -17.03 -4.00 13.28
CA SER A 172 -18.16 -3.59 14.12
C SER A 172 -19.47 -3.39 13.36
N ARG A 173 -19.39 -3.17 12.05
CA ARG A 173 -20.56 -2.99 11.17
C ARG A 173 -21.19 -4.32 10.78
N LEU A 174 -20.41 -5.38 10.78
CA LEU A 174 -20.80 -6.71 10.32
C LEU A 174 -21.51 -7.45 11.46
N ARG A 175 -22.79 -7.80 11.23
CA ARG A 175 -23.62 -8.44 12.26
C ARG A 175 -23.28 -9.92 12.46
N SER A 176 -23.12 -10.66 11.37
CA SER A 176 -22.79 -12.08 11.39
C SER A 176 -21.27 -12.33 11.39
N MET A 177 -20.86 -13.46 12.00
CA MET A 177 -19.50 -13.96 11.83
C MET A 177 -19.40 -14.66 10.48
N ASP A 178 -18.65 -14.06 9.56
CA ASP A 178 -18.37 -14.60 8.23
C ASP A 178 -16.96 -14.20 7.76
N ILE A 179 -16.60 -14.63 6.54
CA ILE A 179 -15.28 -14.39 5.94
C ILE A 179 -14.92 -12.89 5.91
N THR A 180 -15.88 -11.99 5.72
CA THR A 180 -15.64 -10.54 5.67
C THR A 180 -15.31 -10.01 7.07
N LYS A 181 -16.03 -10.48 8.10
CA LYS A 181 -15.76 -10.10 9.48
C LYS A 181 -14.43 -10.65 9.96
N LEU A 182 -14.12 -11.90 9.58
CA LEU A 182 -12.81 -12.50 9.81
C LEU A 182 -11.69 -11.71 9.13
N ALA A 183 -11.86 -11.32 7.86
CA ALA A 183 -10.89 -10.48 7.14
C ALA A 183 -10.72 -9.10 7.79
N SER A 184 -11.78 -8.51 8.34
CA SER A 184 -11.71 -7.23 9.06
C SER A 184 -10.89 -7.35 10.35
N TYR A 185 -11.11 -8.41 11.13
CA TYR A 185 -10.27 -8.70 12.29
C TYR A 185 -8.84 -9.09 11.90
N GLY A 186 -8.67 -9.81 10.80
CA GLY A 186 -7.37 -10.16 10.22
C GLY A 186 -6.57 -8.91 9.88
N LEU A 187 -7.19 -7.91 9.25
CA LEU A 187 -6.56 -6.63 8.97
C LEU A 187 -6.11 -5.91 10.25
N ALA A 188 -6.94 -5.93 11.30
CA ALA A 188 -6.56 -5.36 12.58
C ALA A 188 -5.38 -6.11 13.22
N LEU A 189 -5.39 -7.45 13.16
CA LEU A 189 -4.31 -8.30 13.66
C LEU A 189 -3.00 -8.06 12.91
N MET A 190 -3.05 -7.90 11.58
CA MET A 190 -1.88 -7.54 10.78
C MET A 190 -1.32 -6.17 11.19
N GLY A 191 -2.19 -5.21 11.50
CA GLY A 191 -1.78 -3.93 12.07
C GLY A 191 -1.08 -4.08 13.43
N VAL A 192 -1.62 -4.89 14.34
CA VAL A 192 -0.97 -5.18 15.63
C VAL A 192 0.40 -5.85 15.43
N ALA A 193 0.47 -6.87 14.58
CA ALA A 193 1.72 -7.57 14.27
C ALA A 193 2.76 -6.64 13.64
N ALA A 194 2.34 -5.74 12.75
CA ALA A 194 3.23 -4.74 12.15
C ALA A 194 3.74 -3.73 13.19
N GLY A 195 2.89 -3.32 14.14
CA GLY A 195 3.29 -2.50 15.28
C GLY A 195 4.34 -3.19 16.16
N ILE A 196 4.13 -4.48 16.48
CA ILE A 196 5.12 -5.28 17.22
C ILE A 196 6.43 -5.39 16.43
N ASN A 197 6.37 -5.69 15.14
CA ASN A 197 7.55 -5.77 14.27
C ASN A 197 8.33 -4.44 14.27
N PHE A 198 7.64 -3.30 14.21
CA PHE A 198 8.26 -1.98 14.31
C PHE A 198 8.90 -1.71 15.68
N LEU A 199 8.26 -2.12 16.78
CA LEU A 199 8.84 -1.98 18.12
C LEU A 199 10.10 -2.84 18.30
N LEU A 200 10.12 -4.04 17.71
CA LEU A 200 11.29 -4.92 17.70
C LEU A 200 12.46 -4.28 16.95
N LEU A 201 12.21 -3.64 15.80
CA LEU A 201 13.22 -2.87 15.05
C LEU A 201 13.91 -1.82 15.92
N GLN A 202 13.16 -1.16 16.80
CA GLN A 202 13.67 -0.07 17.63
C GLN A 202 14.43 -0.54 18.88
N HIS A 203 14.08 -1.70 19.43
CA HIS A 203 14.52 -2.10 20.78
C HIS A 203 15.36 -3.38 20.81
N VAL A 204 15.48 -4.12 19.71
CA VAL A 204 16.29 -5.35 19.65
C VAL A 204 17.51 -5.11 18.75
N PRO A 205 18.71 -4.90 19.32
CA PRO A 205 19.89 -4.46 18.57
C PRO A 205 20.44 -5.52 17.61
N ASP A 206 20.16 -6.80 17.85
CA ASP A 206 20.70 -7.91 17.06
C ASP A 206 19.84 -8.29 15.85
N ILE A 207 18.67 -7.66 15.67
CA ILE A 207 17.80 -7.93 14.51
C ILE A 207 18.14 -6.92 13.40
N GLY A 208 18.72 -7.43 12.32
CA GLY A 208 19.02 -6.64 11.13
C GLY A 208 17.76 -6.07 10.44
N PRO A 209 17.88 -4.91 9.77
CA PRO A 209 16.76 -4.28 9.07
C PRO A 209 16.17 -5.18 7.98
N GLU A 210 16.95 -6.09 7.37
CA GLU A 210 16.45 -7.01 6.35
C GLU A 210 15.30 -7.89 6.86
N THR A 211 15.43 -8.43 8.08
CA THR A 211 14.46 -9.36 8.66
C THR A 211 13.14 -8.66 8.94
N LEU A 212 13.23 -7.41 9.37
CA LEU A 212 12.08 -6.61 9.76
C LEU A 212 11.33 -6.09 8.52
N LEU A 213 12.04 -5.74 7.46
CA LEU A 213 11.45 -5.44 6.16
C LEU A 213 10.79 -6.66 5.53
N LEU A 214 11.41 -7.84 5.63
CA LEU A 214 10.83 -9.10 5.17
C LEU A 214 9.52 -9.42 5.90
N ASN A 215 9.51 -9.34 7.22
CA ASN A 215 8.29 -9.50 8.02
C ASN A 215 7.21 -8.50 7.64
N ASN A 216 7.59 -7.23 7.47
CA ASN A 216 6.65 -6.18 7.05
C ASN A 216 6.03 -6.49 5.68
N ASN A 217 6.82 -6.99 4.72
CA ASN A 217 6.32 -7.40 3.41
C ASN A 217 5.30 -8.55 3.52
N TYR A 218 5.54 -9.55 4.36
CA TYR A 218 4.56 -10.62 4.61
C TYR A 218 3.28 -10.08 5.23
N LEU A 219 3.38 -9.20 6.23
CA LEU A 219 2.22 -8.59 6.88
C LEU A 219 1.40 -7.75 5.91
N LEU A 220 2.06 -6.97 5.04
CA LEU A 220 1.40 -6.20 3.98
C LEU A 220 0.74 -7.11 2.94
N PHE A 221 1.35 -8.24 2.59
CA PHE A 221 0.77 -9.23 1.69
C PHE A 221 -0.53 -9.82 2.26
N PHE A 222 -0.51 -10.30 3.51
CA PHE A 222 -1.72 -10.82 4.18
C PHE A 222 -2.77 -9.73 4.43
N GLY A 223 -2.35 -8.52 4.78
CA GLY A 223 -3.23 -7.36 4.90
C GLY A 223 -3.93 -7.03 3.57
N SER A 224 -3.21 -7.13 2.45
CA SER A 224 -3.76 -6.93 1.11
C SER A 224 -4.82 -7.98 0.76
N PHE A 225 -4.63 -9.23 1.19
CA PHE A 225 -5.65 -10.27 1.04
C PHE A 225 -6.92 -9.97 1.87
N CYS A 226 -6.76 -9.45 3.08
CA CYS A 226 -7.88 -8.99 3.89
C CYS A 226 -8.65 -7.86 3.20
N LEU A 227 -7.94 -6.86 2.66
CA LEU A 227 -8.53 -5.76 1.89
C LEU A 227 -9.24 -6.26 0.63
N PHE A 228 -8.72 -7.28 -0.04
CA PHE A 228 -9.38 -7.89 -1.20
C PHE A 228 -10.74 -8.50 -0.81
N ILE A 229 -10.81 -9.24 0.30
CA ILE A 229 -12.07 -9.81 0.80
C ILE A 229 -13.07 -8.72 1.17
N ILE A 230 -12.61 -7.65 1.83
CA ILE A 230 -13.45 -6.48 2.16
C ILE A 230 -13.98 -5.83 0.87
N GLY A 231 -13.12 -5.64 -0.13
CA GLY A 231 -13.49 -5.10 -1.44
C GLY A 231 -14.51 -5.98 -2.17
N LEU A 232 -14.37 -7.30 -2.09
CA LEU A 232 -15.36 -8.24 -2.64
C LEU A 232 -16.72 -8.12 -1.95
N ALA A 233 -16.76 -7.94 -0.63
CA ALA A 233 -18.01 -7.72 0.10
C ALA A 233 -18.69 -6.39 -0.29
N MET A 234 -17.90 -5.32 -0.44
CA MET A 234 -18.39 -4.03 -0.95
C MET A 234 -18.94 -4.17 -2.38
N TYR A 235 -18.22 -4.85 -3.27
CA TYR A 235 -18.62 -5.07 -4.67
C TYR A 235 -19.94 -5.86 -4.77
N ARG A 236 -20.12 -6.86 -3.92
CA ARG A 236 -21.36 -7.64 -3.81
C ARG A 236 -22.54 -6.81 -3.28
N GLY A 237 -22.31 -5.58 -2.82
CA GLY A 237 -23.36 -4.68 -2.33
C GLY A 237 -23.92 -5.11 -0.98
N ARG A 238 -23.05 -5.62 -0.10
CA ARG A 238 -23.43 -6.01 1.25
C ARG A 238 -23.99 -4.81 2.02
N SER A 239 -25.22 -4.94 2.54
CA SER A 239 -25.96 -3.80 3.10
C SER A 239 -25.25 -3.14 4.28
N GLU A 240 -24.54 -3.90 5.11
CA GLU A 240 -23.79 -3.33 6.25
C GLU A 240 -22.63 -2.39 5.83
N LEU A 241 -22.21 -2.47 4.56
CA LEU A 241 -21.15 -1.67 3.93
C LEU A 241 -21.68 -0.74 2.83
N SER A 242 -23.01 -0.67 2.66
CA SER A 242 -23.66 0.19 1.68
C SER A 242 -23.99 1.56 2.27
N SER A 243 -23.80 2.62 1.49
CA SER A 243 -24.29 3.96 1.83
C SER A 243 -25.74 4.21 1.41
N GLU A 244 -26.32 3.25 0.68
CA GLU A 244 -27.64 3.31 0.08
C GLU A 244 -28.45 2.15 0.67
N ASP A 245 -29.54 2.48 1.36
CA ASP A 245 -30.58 1.54 1.83
C ASP A 245 -31.57 1.24 0.69
#